data_AF-A0A965AUL4-F1
#
_entry.id   AF-A0A965AUL4-F1
#
_cell.length_a   1.000
_cell.length_b   1.000
_cell.length_c   1.000
_cell.angle_alpha   90.00
_cell.angle_beta   90.00
_cell.angle_gamma   90.00
#
_symmetry.space_group_name_H-M   'P 1'
#
loop_
_entity.id
_entity.type
_entity.pdbx_description
1 polymer ?
#
loop_
_entity_poly.entity_id
_entity_poly.type
_entity_poly.pdbx_seq_one_letter_code
_entity_poly.pdbx_strand_id
1 'polypeptide(L)'
;MSQPLSRQLVCSNGLPASELALGCWPLAGMTRSGVTRDAAVRTVATALEHGINHLDTAYCYGEHGESEKAIAAALKGRRAEVFLASKCGIHWQPDRRQTVNGRPERIRPTYPLKHLPKNSGGFSRRARHERWGSLTAP
;
A
#
# COMPACT_ATOMS: atom_id res chain seq x y z
N MET A 1 -15.50 -19.31 9.76
CA MET A 1 -14.04 -19.06 9.61
C MET A 1 -13.74 -19.23 8.13
N SER A 2 -13.32 -18.17 7.42
CA SER A 2 -12.95 -18.26 6.00
C SER A 2 -11.69 -19.11 5.88
N GLN A 3 -11.65 -20.05 4.94
CA GLN A 3 -10.40 -20.77 4.65
C GLN A 3 -9.34 -19.77 4.18
N PRO A 4 -8.06 -19.93 4.59
CA PRO A 4 -6.98 -19.10 4.06
C PRO A 4 -6.88 -19.34 2.55
N LEU A 5 -6.57 -18.28 1.79
CA LEU A 5 -6.33 -18.38 0.35
C LEU A 5 -5.27 -19.46 0.10
N SER A 6 -5.56 -20.38 -0.82
CA SER A 6 -4.82 -21.64 -1.02
C SER A 6 -3.38 -21.46 -1.49
N ARG A 7 -3.00 -20.26 -1.92
CA ARG A 7 -1.67 -19.95 -2.43
C ARG A 7 -1.24 -18.56 -1.98
N GLN A 8 0.04 -18.45 -1.61
CA GLN A 8 0.69 -17.23 -1.14
C GLN A 8 1.93 -16.95 -1.97
N LEU A 9 2.17 -15.68 -2.25
CA LEU A 9 3.35 -15.18 -2.93
C LEU A 9 4.47 -14.96 -1.90
N VAL A 10 5.69 -15.35 -2.24
CA VAL A 10 6.87 -15.01 -1.43
C VAL A 10 7.38 -13.65 -1.88
N CYS A 11 7.28 -12.65 -1.00
CA CYS A 11 7.74 -11.31 -1.31
C CYS A 11 9.21 -11.10 -0.91
N SER A 12 9.85 -10.06 -1.46
CA SER A 12 11.27 -9.74 -1.23
C SER A 12 11.62 -9.43 0.23
N ASN A 13 10.63 -9.18 1.08
CA ASN A 13 10.78 -8.98 2.52
C ASN A 13 10.50 -10.25 3.35
N GLY A 14 10.31 -11.40 2.70
CA GLY A 14 10.01 -12.68 3.35
C GLY A 14 8.59 -12.80 3.92
N LEU A 15 7.75 -11.77 3.79
CA LEU A 15 6.35 -11.85 4.21
C LEU A 15 5.54 -12.56 3.11
N PRO A 16 4.78 -13.62 3.44
CA PRO A 16 3.85 -14.20 2.49
C PRO A 16 2.70 -13.22 2.22
N ALA A 17 2.44 -12.97 0.94
CA ALA A 17 1.33 -12.14 0.49
C ALA A 17 0.24 -13.01 -0.15
N SER A 18 -1.02 -12.62 0.01
CA SER A 18 -2.14 -13.23 -0.71
C SER A 18 -1.97 -13.03 -2.22
N GLU A 19 -2.40 -14.03 -3.01
CA GLU A 19 -2.44 -13.91 -4.48
C GLU A 19 -3.37 -12.80 -4.94
N LEU A 20 -4.48 -12.60 -4.23
CA LEU A 20 -5.36 -11.46 -4.44
C LEU A 20 -4.82 -10.25 -3.68
N ALA A 21 -4.74 -9.12 -4.37
CA ALA A 21 -4.37 -7.84 -3.78
C ALA A 21 -5.57 -6.90 -3.73
N LEU A 22 -5.71 -6.15 -2.64
CA LEU A 22 -6.66 -5.05 -2.56
C LEU A 22 -6.03 -3.79 -3.17
N GLY A 23 -6.58 -3.32 -4.29
CA GLY A 23 -6.25 -2.03 -4.87
C GLY A 23 -6.93 -0.89 -4.10
N CYS A 24 -6.13 0.00 -3.50
CA CYS A 24 -6.64 0.99 -2.54
C CYS A 24 -6.95 2.37 -3.13
N TRP A 25 -6.88 2.57 -4.45
CA TRP A 25 -7.18 3.88 -5.06
C TRP A 25 -8.60 4.39 -4.74
N PRO A 26 -9.66 3.56 -4.78
CA PRO A 26 -11.02 4.01 -4.43
C PRO A 26 -11.16 4.48 -2.98
N LEU A 27 -10.29 4.03 -2.06
CA LEU A 27 -10.35 4.42 -0.65
C LEU A 27 -10.16 5.93 -0.44
N ALA A 28 -9.52 6.60 -1.41
CA ALA A 28 -9.30 8.05 -1.39
C ALA A 28 -10.50 8.86 -1.89
N GLY A 29 -11.61 8.22 -2.30
CA GLY A 29 -12.79 8.92 -2.84
C GLY A 29 -12.56 9.59 -4.20
N MET A 30 -11.47 9.24 -4.88
CA MET A 30 -11.05 9.84 -6.15
C MET A 30 -11.75 9.22 -7.37
N THR A 31 -11.87 7.89 -7.36
CA THR A 31 -12.46 7.12 -8.46
C THR A 31 -13.89 6.71 -8.17
N ARG A 32 -14.40 7.01 -6.97
CA ARG A 32 -15.75 6.69 -6.53
C ARG A 32 -16.26 7.78 -5.59
N SER A 33 -17.43 8.33 -5.90
CA SER A 33 -18.12 9.28 -5.04
C SER A 33 -18.68 8.61 -3.77
N GLY A 34 -18.86 9.39 -2.70
CA GLY A 34 -19.48 8.93 -1.45
C GLY A 34 -18.63 7.96 -0.62
N VAL A 35 -17.33 7.83 -0.90
CA VAL A 35 -16.43 7.03 -0.06
C VAL A 35 -16.12 7.82 1.21
N THR A 36 -16.69 7.40 2.33
CA THR A 36 -16.37 7.95 3.64
C THR A 36 -15.10 7.32 4.20
N ARG A 37 -14.47 8.03 5.12
CA ARG A 37 -13.29 7.53 5.84
C ARG A 37 -13.55 6.18 6.52
N ASP A 38 -14.68 6.05 7.21
CA ASP A 38 -15.02 4.83 7.93
C ASP A 38 -15.31 3.68 6.98
N ALA A 39 -15.94 3.95 5.83
CA ALA A 39 -16.14 2.93 4.80
C ALA A 39 -14.79 2.43 4.28
N ALA A 40 -13.84 3.33 3.99
CA ALA A 40 -12.51 2.95 3.54
C ALA A 40 -11.74 2.10 4.57
N VAL A 41 -11.80 2.47 5.85
CA VAL A 41 -11.20 1.69 6.95
C VAL A 41 -11.85 0.30 7.05
N ARG A 42 -13.18 0.22 7.01
CA ARG A 42 -13.92 -1.04 7.03
C ARG A 42 -13.58 -1.93 5.84
N THR A 43 -13.46 -1.38 4.63
CA THR A 43 -13.06 -2.14 3.44
C THR A 43 -11.70 -2.84 3.65
N VAL A 44 -10.72 -2.13 4.21
CA VAL A 44 -9.40 -2.74 4.50
C VAL A 44 -9.52 -3.80 5.59
N ALA A 45 -10.25 -3.53 6.67
CA ALA A 45 -10.45 -4.51 7.74
C ALA A 45 -11.13 -5.80 7.24
N THR A 46 -12.20 -5.66 6.44
CA THR A 46 -12.91 -6.80 5.85
C THR A 46 -12.02 -7.59 4.90
N ALA A 47 -11.18 -6.93 4.09
CA ALA A 47 -10.22 -7.65 3.25
C ALA A 47 -9.28 -8.55 4.10
N LEU A 48 -8.79 -8.03 5.23
CA LEU A 48 -7.94 -8.80 6.15
C LEU A 48 -8.70 -9.96 6.81
N GLU A 49 -9.97 -9.76 7.19
CA GLU A 49 -10.84 -10.81 7.73
C GLU A 49 -11.05 -11.98 6.75
N HIS A 50 -11.01 -11.68 5.45
CA HIS A 50 -11.08 -12.67 4.37
C HIS A 50 -9.70 -13.19 3.90
N GLY A 51 -8.62 -12.87 4.61
CA GLY A 51 -7.28 -13.38 4.33
C GLY A 51 -6.54 -12.65 3.21
N ILE A 52 -7.04 -11.51 2.73
CA ILE A 52 -6.34 -10.65 1.77
C ILE A 52 -5.38 -9.75 2.55
N ASN A 53 -4.09 -10.08 2.55
CA ASN A 53 -3.06 -9.32 3.25
C ASN A 53 -2.11 -8.55 2.32
N HIS A 54 -2.30 -8.65 1.00
CA HIS A 54 -1.61 -7.87 -0.01
C HIS A 54 -2.39 -6.59 -0.30
N LEU A 55 -1.84 -5.44 0.10
CA LEU A 55 -2.45 -4.12 -0.09
C LEU A 55 -1.61 -3.28 -1.06
N ASP A 56 -2.25 -2.72 -2.08
CA ASP A 56 -1.62 -1.85 -3.08
C ASP A 56 -2.13 -0.40 -2.96
N THR A 57 -1.21 0.54 -2.74
CA THR A 57 -1.53 1.97 -2.57
C THR A 57 -0.50 2.88 -3.24
N ALA A 58 -0.73 4.20 -3.20
CA ALA A 58 0.23 5.22 -3.56
C ALA A 58 -0.03 6.49 -2.74
N TYR A 59 1.01 7.31 -2.53
CA TYR A 59 0.84 8.60 -1.85
C TYR A 59 -0.14 9.53 -2.61
N CYS A 60 -0.15 9.46 -3.95
CA CYS A 60 -1.05 10.27 -4.78
C CYS A 60 -2.51 9.79 -4.77
N TYR A 61 -2.84 8.68 -4.08
CA TYR A 61 -4.21 8.25 -3.88
C TYR A 61 -4.84 9.16 -2.80
N GLY A 62 -5.35 10.28 -3.30
CA GLY A 62 -5.82 11.44 -2.53
C GLY A 62 -4.77 12.56 -2.51
N GLU A 63 -5.24 13.81 -2.38
CA GLU A 63 -4.41 15.02 -2.39
C GLU A 63 -3.33 15.01 -1.30
N HIS A 64 -3.62 14.33 -0.18
CA HIS A 64 -2.75 14.26 0.98
C HIS A 64 -2.58 12.82 1.50
N GLY A 65 -2.65 11.82 0.63
CA GLY A 65 -2.46 10.40 0.99
C GLY A 65 -3.62 9.81 1.78
N GLU A 66 -4.85 10.18 1.47
CA GLU A 66 -6.09 9.71 2.11
C GLU A 66 -6.18 8.18 2.17
N SER A 67 -5.79 7.50 1.09
CA SER A 67 -5.71 6.03 1.03
C SER A 67 -4.75 5.47 2.08
N GLU A 68 -3.51 5.99 2.14
CA GLU A 68 -2.50 5.52 3.10
C GLU A 68 -2.89 5.80 4.53
N LYS A 69 -3.53 6.95 4.78
CA LYS A 69 -4.13 7.23 6.09
C LYS A 69 -5.15 6.14 6.42
N ALA A 70 -6.00 5.71 5.48
CA ALA A 70 -7.13 4.77 5.74
C ALA A 70 -6.60 3.40 6.11
N ILE A 71 -5.61 2.95 5.36
CA ILE A 71 -4.83 1.76 5.64
C ILE A 71 -4.18 1.87 7.04
N ALA A 72 -3.52 2.98 7.37
CA ALA A 72 -2.89 3.15 8.68
C ALA A 72 -3.88 3.02 9.86
N ALA A 73 -5.09 3.55 9.71
CA ALA A 73 -6.13 3.42 10.72
C ALA A 73 -6.63 1.98 10.86
N ALA A 74 -6.81 1.27 9.74
CA ALA A 74 -7.22 -0.15 9.75
C ALA A 74 -6.13 -1.08 10.32
N LEU A 75 -4.85 -0.74 10.15
CA LEU A 75 -3.70 -1.56 10.56
C LEU A 75 -3.19 -1.28 11.97
N LYS A 76 -3.89 -0.48 12.77
CA LYS A 76 -3.43 -0.13 14.13
C LYS A 76 -3.19 -1.42 14.94
N GLY A 77 -1.92 -1.68 15.29
CA GLY A 77 -1.49 -2.86 16.04
C GLY A 77 -1.24 -4.13 15.21
N ARG A 78 -1.47 -4.12 13.89
CA ARG A 78 -1.44 -5.34 13.02
C ARG A 78 -0.59 -5.17 11.76
N ARG A 79 0.30 -4.17 11.73
CA ARG A 79 1.10 -3.83 10.53
C ARG A 79 1.98 -4.99 10.02
N ALA A 80 2.47 -5.85 10.91
CA ALA A 80 3.31 -6.98 10.55
C ALA A 80 2.57 -8.06 9.75
N GLU A 81 1.24 -8.06 9.77
CA GLU A 81 0.40 -9.08 9.12
C GLU A 81 0.19 -8.81 7.63
N VAL A 82 0.59 -7.62 7.14
CA VAL A 82 0.30 -7.19 5.76
C VAL A 82 1.55 -6.96 4.93
N PHE A 83 1.47 -7.42 3.69
CA PHE A 83 2.34 -6.98 2.62
C PHE A 83 1.75 -5.70 2.00
N LEU A 84 2.46 -4.58 2.19
CA LEU A 84 2.00 -3.27 1.73
C LEU A 84 2.91 -2.76 0.63
N ALA A 85 2.40 -2.74 -0.60
CA ALA A 85 3.03 -2.13 -1.76
C ALA A 85 2.56 -0.67 -1.85
N SER A 86 3.48 0.29 -1.66
CA SER A 86 3.19 1.71 -1.91
C SER A 86 4.08 2.27 -3.01
N LYS A 87 3.53 3.21 -3.77
CA LYS A 87 4.19 3.91 -4.88
C LYS A 87 4.40 5.39 -4.53
N CYS A 88 5.45 5.98 -5.10
CA CYS A 88 5.78 7.40 -4.93
C CYS A 88 6.25 8.01 -6.26
N GLY A 89 6.43 9.33 -6.28
CA GLY A 89 6.90 10.07 -7.46
C GLY A 89 5.83 10.87 -8.19
N ILE A 90 4.55 10.72 -7.82
CA ILE A 90 3.45 11.59 -8.27
C ILE A 90 2.99 12.44 -7.08
N HIS A 91 2.81 13.74 -7.31
CA HIS A 91 2.47 14.73 -6.28
C HIS A 91 1.34 15.63 -6.74
N TRP A 92 0.49 16.02 -5.80
CA TRP A 92 -0.50 17.06 -6.01
C TRP A 92 0.09 18.44 -5.81
N GLN A 93 -0.23 19.33 -6.73
CA GLN A 93 0.03 20.75 -6.62
C GLN A 93 -1.19 21.47 -6.01
N PRO A 94 -1.05 22.70 -5.51
CA PRO A 94 -2.17 23.46 -4.95
C PRO A 94 -3.33 23.69 -5.94
N ASP A 95 -3.04 23.68 -7.23
CA ASP A 95 -4.02 23.78 -8.33
C ASP A 95 -4.72 22.43 -8.64
N ARG A 96 -4.52 21.41 -7.79
CA ARG A 96 -5.00 20.03 -7.98
C ARG A 96 -4.49 19.35 -9.25
N ARG A 97 -3.37 19.79 -9.81
CA ARG A 97 -2.70 19.06 -10.89
C ARG A 97 -1.72 18.04 -10.31
N GLN A 98 -1.69 16.85 -10.91
CA GLN A 98 -0.66 15.87 -10.63
C GLN A 98 0.63 16.19 -11.40
N THR A 99 1.77 16.11 -10.72
CA THR A 99 3.10 16.27 -11.32
C THR A 99 3.99 15.09 -10.97
N VAL A 100 4.83 14.68 -11.92
CA VAL A 100 5.80 13.61 -11.72
C VAL A 100 7.12 14.21 -11.24
N ASN A 101 7.54 13.86 -10.03
CA ASN A 101 8.84 14.22 -9.47
C ASN A 101 9.35 13.08 -8.58
N GLY A 102 10.24 12.27 -9.16
CA GLY A 102 10.88 11.15 -8.50
C GLY A 102 12.20 11.47 -7.80
N ARG A 103 12.56 12.76 -7.65
CA ARG A 103 13.83 13.13 -7.01
C ARG A 103 13.81 12.79 -5.50
N PRO A 104 14.92 12.31 -4.91
CA PRO A 104 14.95 11.91 -3.50
C PRO A 104 14.52 13.01 -2.53
N GLU A 105 14.83 14.27 -2.84
CA GLU A 105 14.49 15.45 -2.03
C GLU A 105 12.98 15.65 -1.98
N ARG A 106 12.26 15.20 -3.01
CA ARG A 106 10.80 15.25 -3.07
C ARG A 106 10.16 13.99 -2.50
N ILE A 107 10.71 12.81 -2.78
CA ILE A 107 10.17 11.53 -2.32
C ILE A 107 10.34 11.35 -0.81
N ARG A 108 11.49 11.69 -0.22
CA ARG A 108 11.78 11.41 1.20
C ARG A 108 10.84 12.16 2.15
N PRO A 109 10.49 13.44 1.93
CA PRO A 109 9.53 14.14 2.79
C PRO A 109 8.09 13.64 2.65
N THR A 110 7.69 13.17 1.47
CA THR A 110 6.34 12.63 1.22
C THR A 110 6.30 11.11 1.32
N TYR A 111 7.35 10.48 1.87
CA TYR A 111 7.49 9.04 1.82
C TYR A 111 6.33 8.38 2.58
N PRO A 112 5.68 7.35 1.99
CA PRO A 112 4.50 6.65 2.51
C PRO A 112 4.54 6.30 4.01
N LEU A 113 5.73 6.06 4.54
CA LEU A 113 5.95 5.57 5.90
C LEU A 113 5.75 6.62 7.01
N LYS A 114 5.46 7.89 6.70
CA LYS A 114 5.16 8.87 7.75
C LYS A 114 3.84 8.59 8.47
N HIS A 115 2.86 8.08 7.74
CA HIS A 115 1.52 7.82 8.27
C HIS A 115 1.29 6.36 8.62
N LEU A 116 2.14 5.46 8.12
CA LEU A 116 2.02 4.02 8.33
C LEU A 116 2.92 3.55 9.49
N PRO A 117 2.47 2.58 10.31
CA PRO A 117 3.33 1.98 11.33
C PRO A 117 4.56 1.34 10.66
N LYS A 118 5.72 1.43 11.30
CA LYS A 118 6.94 0.78 10.82
C LYS A 118 6.86 -0.73 11.11
N ASN A 119 7.29 -1.56 10.17
CA ASN A 119 7.64 -2.94 10.48
C ASN A 119 8.93 -2.93 11.32
N SER A 120 8.99 -3.80 12.32
CA SER A 120 10.21 -4.09 13.11
C SER A 120 11.33 -4.68 12.25
N GLY A 121 10.99 -5.31 11.12
CA GLY A 121 11.92 -5.62 10.03
C GLY A 121 12.06 -4.40 9.11
N GLY A 122 13.16 -3.67 9.27
CA GLY A 122 13.45 -2.49 8.45
C GLY A 122 13.38 -2.81 6.96
N PHE A 123 12.76 -1.89 6.20
CA PHE A 123 12.92 -1.84 4.75
C PHE A 123 14.42 -1.69 4.47
N SER A 124 15.08 -2.82 4.21
CA SER A 124 16.49 -2.88 3.89
C SER A 124 16.77 -1.89 2.77
N ARG A 125 17.77 -1.03 2.97
CA ARG A 125 18.25 -0.04 1.98
C ARG A 125 18.72 -0.68 0.65
N ARG A 126 18.60 -2.00 0.49
CA ARG A 126 18.99 -2.81 -0.68
C ARG A 126 17.92 -2.99 -1.75
N ALA A 127 16.70 -2.47 -1.62
CA ALA A 127 15.75 -2.45 -2.74
C ALA A 127 16.04 -1.34 -3.77
N ARG A 128 17.32 -1.01 -3.99
CA ARG A 128 17.78 -0.20 -5.13
C ARG A 128 18.45 -1.16 -6.09
N HIS A 129 17.84 -1.34 -7.26
CA HIS A 129 18.37 -2.13 -8.37
C HIS A 129 18.66 -3.59 -8.06
N GLU A 130 17.63 -4.42 -7.86
CA GLU A 130 17.77 -5.85 -8.10
C GLU A 130 16.70 -6.29 -9.10
N ARG A 131 17.19 -6.96 -10.16
CA ARG A 131 16.47 -7.48 -11.32
C ARG A 131 15.09 -8.01 -10.93
N TRP A 132 14.07 -7.60 -11.70
CA TRP A 132 12.92 -8.45 -11.92
C TRP A 132 13.45 -9.82 -12.36
N GLY A 133 13.31 -10.81 -11.48
CA GLY A 133 13.73 -12.17 -11.75
C GLY A 133 13.12 -12.63 -13.05
N SER A 134 13.98 -13.10 -13.96
CA SER A 134 13.60 -13.84 -15.15
C SER A 134 12.66 -14.97 -14.72
N LEU A 135 11.38 -14.86 -15.09
CA LEU A 135 10.49 -16.00 -15.14
C LEU A 135 10.94 -16.87 -16.31
N THR A 136 11.83 -17.82 -16.05
CA THR A 136 11.86 -19.04 -16.86
C THR A 136 10.70 -19.91 -16.37
N ALA A 137 9.62 -19.93 -17.13
CA ALA A 137 8.62 -20.99 -17.05
C ALA A 137 9.23 -22.30 -17.59
N PRO A 138 8.74 -23.48 -17.16
CA PRO A 138 9.21 -24.77 -17.68
C PRO A 138 8.95 -24.93 -19.18
#